data_AF-A0A419G405-F1
#
_entry.id   AF-A0A419G405-F1
#
_cell.length_a   1.000
_cell.length_b   1.000
_cell.length_c   1.000
_cell.angle_alpha   90.00
_cell.angle_beta   90.00
_cell.angle_gamma   90.00
#
_symmetry.space_group_name_H-M   'P 1'
#
loop_
_entity.id
_entity.type
_entity.pdbx_description
1 polymer ?
#
loop_
_entity_poly.entity_id
_entity_poly.type
_entity_poly.pdbx_seq_one_letter_code
_entity_poly.pdbx_strand_id
1 'polypeptide(L)' 'MTVEQPAHITPIKAIRKKCLDCSCGQAAQVRGCQVKDCPLFAFRLGRNPNRRGIGNRAASAPQSTLMKKQ' A
#
# COMPACT_ATOMS: atom_id res chain seq x y z
N MET A 1 -12.99 -24.26 17.47
CA MET A 1 -12.02 -23.68 16.53
C MET A 1 -12.77 -22.79 15.56
N THR A 2 -13.07 -21.55 15.97
CA THR A 2 -13.79 -20.58 15.13
C THR A 2 -12.85 -20.11 14.02
N VAL A 3 -13.04 -20.64 12.82
CA VAL A 3 -12.35 -20.14 11.63
C VAL A 3 -13.04 -18.82 11.26
N GLU A 4 -12.55 -17.71 11.80
CA GLU A 4 -13.05 -16.38 11.46
C GLU A 4 -12.70 -16.10 9.99
N GLN A 5 -13.71 -16.26 9.13
CA GLN A 5 -13.63 -16.01 7.71
C GLN A 5 -13.27 -14.53 7.49
N PRO A 6 -12.12 -14.21 6.86
CA PRO A 6 -11.73 -12.82 6.67
C PRO A 6 -12.70 -12.18 5.66
N ALA A 7 -13.53 -11.27 6.17
CA ALA A 7 -14.36 -10.35 5.39
C ALA A 7 -13.59 -9.90 4.14
N HIS A 8 -14.18 -10.09 2.95
CA HIS A 8 -13.58 -9.86 1.63
C HIS A 8 -12.60 -8.68 1.61
N ILE A 9 -11.31 -8.96 1.85
CA ILE A 9 -10.25 -7.96 1.80
C ILE A 9 -9.79 -7.83 0.36
N THR A 10 -9.65 -6.59 -0.11
CA THR A 10 -9.02 -6.37 -1.41
C THR A 10 -7.58 -6.87 -1.36
N PRO A 11 -7.02 -7.39 -2.47
CA PRO A 11 -5.64 -7.91 -2.48
C PRO A 11 -4.62 -6.90 -1.95
N ILE A 12 -4.83 -5.61 -2.24
CA ILE A 12 -4.05 -4.49 -1.71
C ILE A 12 -4.07 -4.41 -0.17
N LYS A 13 -5.25 -4.58 0.45
CA LYS A 13 -5.39 -4.58 1.91
C LYS A 13 -4.72 -5.81 2.53
N ALA A 14 -4.82 -6.96 1.87
CA ALA A 14 -4.14 -8.19 2.31
C ALA A 14 -2.61 -8.01 2.30
N ILE A 15 -2.05 -7.48 1.20
CA ILE A 15 -0.61 -7.21 1.09
C ILE A 15 -0.16 -6.23 2.18
N ARG A 16 -0.92 -5.15 2.41
CA ARG A 16 -0.58 -4.18 3.46
C ARG A 16 -0.59 -4.80 4.85
N LYS A 17 -1.55 -5.68 5.16
CA LYS A 17 -1.55 -6.44 6.42
C LYS A 17 -0.32 -7.33 6.53
N LYS A 18 0.09 -7.98 5.43
CA LYS A 18 1.31 -8.81 5.42
C LYS A 18 2.59 -7.99 5.61
N CYS A 19 2.65 -6.78 5.04
CA CYS A 19 3.77 -5.88 5.29
C CYS A 19 3.81 -5.42 6.76
N LEU A 20 2.65 -5.15 7.37
CA LEU A 20 2.58 -4.82 8.80
C LEU A 20 3.03 -5.99 9.67
N ASP A 21 2.59 -7.21 9.36
CA ASP A 21 3.03 -8.45 10.00
C ASP A 21 4.56 -8.62 9.93
N CYS A 22 5.16 -8.41 8.74
CA CYS A 22 6.61 -8.46 8.52
C CYS A 22 7.38 -7.38 9.30
N SER A 23 6.78 -6.21 9.53
CA SER A 23 7.39 -5.09 10.25
C SER A 23 6.97 -5.02 11.72
N CYS A 24 6.49 -6.12 12.32
CA CYS A 24 6.04 -6.19 13.70
C CYS A 24 4.99 -5.13 14.07
N GLY A 25 4.08 -4.83 13.14
CA GLY A 25 3.02 -3.83 13.28
C GLY A 25 3.46 -2.37 13.05
N GLN A 26 4.74 -2.10 12.79
CA GLN A 26 5.24 -0.74 12.62
C GLN A 26 4.99 -0.21 11.20
N ALA A 27 4.00 0.68 11.07
CA ALA A 27 3.70 1.34 9.80
C ALA A 27 4.86 2.22 9.29
N ALA A 28 5.70 2.76 10.17
CA ALA A 28 6.89 3.54 9.82
C ALA A 28 7.94 2.66 9.11
N GLN A 29 8.18 1.46 9.64
CA GLN A 29 9.05 0.43 9.03
C GLN A 29 8.53 0.01 7.65
N VAL A 30 7.21 -0.15 7.47
CA VAL A 30 6.65 -0.46 6.13
C VAL A 30 6.93 0.66 5.12
N ARG A 31 6.87 1.93 5.55
CA ARG A 31 7.18 3.08 4.68
C ARG A 31 8.68 3.14 4.37
N GLY A 32 9.53 2.99 5.40
CA GLY A 32 10.99 3.01 5.33
C GLY A 32 11.64 1.67 4.98
N CYS A 33 10.88 0.67 4.55
CA CYS A 33 11.40 -0.66 4.26
C CYS A 33 12.49 -0.56 3.17
N GLN A 34 13.68 -1.09 3.47
CA GLN A 34 14.83 -1.04 2.56
C GLN A 34 14.90 -2.24 1.61
N VAL A 35 14.02 -3.23 1.78
CA VAL A 35 13.98 -4.47 0.98
C VAL A 35 13.32 -4.18 -0.38
N LYS A 36 14.09 -3.58 -1.29
CA LYS A 36 13.64 -3.23 -2.65
C LYS A 36 13.35 -4.46 -3.51
N ASP A 37 14.00 -5.58 -3.24
CA ASP A 37 13.81 -6.87 -3.92
C ASP A 37 12.53 -7.60 -3.52
N CYS A 38 11.76 -7.08 -2.55
CA CYS A 38 10.51 -7.70 -2.15
C CYS A 38 9.45 -7.54 -3.26
N PRO A 39 8.79 -8.61 -3.72
CA PRO A 39 7.72 -8.52 -4.73
C PRO A 39 6.52 -7.68 -4.26
N LEU A 40 6.35 -7.52 -2.94
CA LEU A 40 5.30 -6.70 -2.34
C LEU A 40 5.69 -5.21 -2.20
N PHE A 41 6.94 -4.85 -2.48
CA PHE A 41 7.48 -3.49 -2.25
C PHE A 41 6.66 -2.41 -2.98
N ALA A 42 6.20 -2.69 -4.19
CA ALA A 42 5.38 -1.77 -4.99
C ALA A 42 3.98 -1.55 -4.41
N PHE A 43 3.45 -2.53 -3.66
CA PHE A 43 2.08 -2.53 -3.15
C PHE A 43 1.97 -2.16 -1.66
N ARG A 44 3.10 -2.09 -0.94
CA ARG A 44 3.19 -1.86 0.51
C ARG A 44 2.45 -0.60 1.00
N LEU A 45 2.40 0.43 0.16
CA LEU A 45 1.73 1.70 0.45
C LEU A 45 0.22 1.70 0.12
N GLY A 46 -0.33 0.54 -0.22
CA GLY A 46 -1.74 0.42 -0.55
C GLY A 46 -2.12 0.98 -1.94
N ARG A 47 -1.13 1.17 -2.82
CA ARG A 47 -1.34 1.62 -4.20
C ARG A 47 -0.92 0.53 -5.18
N ASN A 48 -1.78 0.25 -6.16
CA ASN A 48 -1.48 -0.71 -7.21
C ASN A 48 -1.01 0.05 -8.47
N PRO A 49 0.27 -0.03 -8.86
CA PRO A 49 0.76 0.63 -10.06
C PRO A 49 0.11 0.10 -11.34
N ASN A 50 -0.30 -1.18 -11.37
CA ASN A 50 -0.92 -1.84 -12.54
C ASN A 50 -2.40 -1.47 -12.74
N ARG A 51 -2.99 -0.73 -11.80
CA ARG A 51 -4.36 -0.16 -11.95
C ARG A 51 -4.36 1.33 -12.27
N ARG A 52 -3.20 1.91 -12.62
CA ARG A 52 -3.13 3.32 -13.03
C ARG A 52 -3.89 3.49 -14.35
N GLY A 53 -4.99 4.25 -14.32
CA GLY A 53 -5.87 4.48 -15.48
C GLY A 53 -6.99 3.44 -15.67
N ILE A 54 -7.05 2.39 -14.85
CA ILE A 54 -8.06 1.33 -14.95
C ILE A 54 -8.96 1.40 -13.71
N GLY A 55 -9.97 2.28 -13.78
CA GLY A 55 -11.00 2.39 -12.77
C GLY A 55 -11.95 3.57 -13.00
N ASN A 56 -13.25 3.33 -12.89
CA ASN A 56 -14.30 4.34 -13.03
C ASN A 56 -14.45 5.23 -11.77
N ARG A 57 -13.34 5.58 -11.11
CA ARG A 57 -13.32 6.50 -9.97
C ARG A 57 -12.21 7.51 -10.20
N ALA A 58 -12.61 8.77 -10.44
CA ALA A 58 -11.77 9.95 -10.52
C ALA A 58 -10.63 9.87 -9.49
N ALA A 59 -9.43 9.59 -9.98
CA ALA A 59 -8.28 9.34 -9.14
C ALA A 59 -7.90 10.64 -8.42
N SER A 60 -7.78 10.53 -7.09
CA SER A 60 -7.07 11.47 -6.24
C SER A 60 -5.74 11.88 -6.87
N ALA A 61 -5.74 13.11 -7.38
CA ALA A 61 -4.57 13.82 -7.88
C ALA A 61 -3.48 13.85 -6.80
N PRO A 62 -2.19 13.83 -7.18
CA PRO A 62 -1.13 14.18 -6.25
C PRO A 62 -1.24 15.67 -5.91
N GLN A 63 -1.74 16.03 -4.72
CA GLN A 63 -1.48 17.35 -4.17
C GLN A 63 -0.01 17.44 -3.76
N SER A 64 0.85 17.77 -4.70
CA SER A 64 2.12 18.46 -4.43
C SER A 64 2.66 19.03 -5.74
N THR A 65 1.97 20.03 -6.27
CA THR A 65 2.63 21.13 -6.96
C THR A 65 2.60 22.28 -5.99
N LEU A 66 3.75 22.61 -5.39
CA LEU A 66 4.40 23.89 -5.63
C LEU A 66 5.67 24.01 -4.78
N MET A 67 6.81 23.73 -5.41
CA MET A 67 8.05 24.43 -5.07
C MET A 67 7.76 25.93 -5.17
N LYS A 68 7.87 26.66 -4.05
CA LYS A 68 8.09 28.11 -4.06
C LYS A 68 9.47 28.36 -3.49
N LYS A 69 10.33 28.76 -4.41
CA LYS A 69 11.74 29.10 -4.31
C LYS A 69 11.84 30.54 -3.82
N GLN A 70 12.77 30.79 -2.90
CA GLN A 70 13.29 32.07 -2.38
C GLN A 70 12.29 33.19 -2.07
#